data_AF-A0A7V5G6I1-F1
#
_entry.id   AF-A0A7V5G6I1-F1
#
_cell.length_a   1.000
_cell.length_b   1.000
_cell.length_c   1.000
_cell.angle_alpha   90.00
_cell.angle_beta   90.00
_cell.angle_gamma   90.00
#
_symmetry.space_group_name_H-M   'P 1'
#
loop_
_entity.id
_entity.type
_entity.pdbx_description
1 polymer ?
#
loop_
_entity_poly.entity_id
_entity_poly.type
_entity_poly.pdbx_seq_one_letter_code
_entity_poly.pdbx_strand_id
1 'polypeptide(L)'
;MASSRKNRQLYIDAEALSTLALVQEGLISPVTKLMNKQEALEVNETKVYKGVPYPFAFLLSPNGKRNQEILQSAKQGEVLDLVTEGNIVGEITVDETFEIDIQQRLVCIFGTADPSHPGVKDTMPRLGKIAVCGDYRVKYPLISSSVKKVKNLIA
;
A
#
# COMPACT_ATOMS: atom_id res chain seq x y z
N MET A 1 -31.80 3.61 -6.93
CA MET A 1 -30.56 2.87 -7.26
C MET A 1 -29.48 3.20 -6.23
N ALA A 2 -29.47 2.52 -5.08
CA ALA A 2 -28.57 2.85 -3.97
C ALA A 2 -28.29 1.59 -3.13
N SER A 3 -27.59 0.60 -3.69
CA SER A 3 -27.25 -0.61 -2.91
C SER A 3 -26.03 -1.40 -3.42
N SER A 4 -25.09 -0.76 -4.13
CA SER A 4 -23.83 -1.42 -4.53
C SER A 4 -22.60 -0.93 -3.74
N ARG A 5 -22.65 0.25 -3.11
CA ARG A 5 -21.49 0.86 -2.42
C ARG A 5 -21.10 0.21 -1.09
N LYS A 6 -21.99 -0.51 -0.40
CA LYS A 6 -21.77 -0.91 1.00
C LYS A 6 -20.76 -2.05 1.23
N ASN A 7 -20.30 -2.77 0.19
CA ASN A 7 -19.59 -4.05 0.40
C ASN A 7 -18.16 -4.10 -0.16
N ARG A 8 -17.67 -3.06 -0.83
CA ARG A 8 -16.35 -3.08 -1.46
C ARG A 8 -15.27 -2.50 -0.57
N GLN A 9 -14.82 -3.35 0.34
CA GLN A 9 -13.84 -3.03 1.36
C GLN A 9 -12.55 -3.82 1.11
N LEU A 10 -11.42 -3.15 1.24
CA LEU A 10 -10.10 -3.74 1.35
C LEU A 10 -9.63 -3.68 2.80
N TYR A 11 -9.37 -4.85 3.37
CA TYR A 11 -8.88 -4.98 4.73
C TYR A 11 -7.36 -4.84 4.72
N ILE A 12 -6.83 -3.86 5.43
CA ILE A 12 -5.40 -3.60 5.55
C ILE A 12 -5.00 -3.66 7.03
N ASP A 13 -3.78 -4.08 7.30
CA ASP A 13 -3.24 -4.08 8.66
C ASP A 13 -2.79 -2.68 9.10
N ALA A 14 -2.46 -2.55 10.39
CA ALA A 14 -2.03 -1.29 10.97
C ALA A 14 -0.70 -0.77 10.37
N GLU A 15 0.17 -1.67 9.88
CA GLU A 15 1.45 -1.31 9.26
C GLU A 15 1.25 -0.70 7.86
N ALA A 16 0.37 -1.29 7.05
CA ALA A 16 -0.02 -0.71 5.77
C ALA A 16 -0.68 0.66 5.96
N LEU A 17 -1.59 0.77 6.93
CA LEU A 17 -2.24 2.05 7.25
C LEU A 17 -1.23 3.14 7.66
N SER A 18 -0.30 2.83 8.58
CA SER A 18 0.70 3.80 9.03
C SER A 18 1.65 4.20 7.89
N THR A 19 2.05 3.25 7.04
CA THR A 19 2.93 3.54 5.90
C THR A 19 2.24 4.41 4.84
N LEU A 20 0.97 4.13 4.51
CA LEU A 20 0.16 4.99 3.64
C LEU A 20 0.05 6.41 4.21
N ALA A 21 -0.14 6.55 5.52
CA ALA A 21 -0.22 7.86 6.16
C ALA A 21 1.12 8.61 6.11
N LEU A 22 2.26 7.93 6.29
CA LEU A 22 3.58 8.55 6.17
C LEU A 22 3.82 9.07 4.74
N VAL A 23 3.46 8.30 3.72
CA VAL A 23 3.57 8.73 2.31
C VAL A 23 2.63 9.91 2.03
N GLN A 24 1.37 9.84 2.47
CA GLN A 24 0.39 10.91 2.30
C GLN A 24 0.86 12.24 2.91
N GLU A 25 1.54 12.20 4.06
CA GLU A 25 2.07 13.39 4.74
C GLU A 25 3.43 13.85 4.18
N GLY A 26 3.95 13.18 3.15
CA GLY A 26 5.20 13.54 2.48
C GLY A 26 6.47 13.14 3.24
N LEU A 27 6.37 12.19 4.16
CA LEU A 27 7.49 11.78 5.03
C LEU A 27 8.38 10.69 4.40
N ILE A 28 7.96 10.07 3.30
CA ILE A 28 8.72 9.03 2.58
C ILE A 28 9.07 9.50 1.17
N SER A 29 9.85 10.59 1.09
CA SER A 29 10.33 11.11 -0.20
C SER A 29 11.24 10.09 -0.91
N PRO A 30 11.17 9.96 -2.25
CA PRO A 30 10.37 10.75 -3.19
C PRO A 30 9.03 10.07 -3.57
N VAL A 31 8.63 9.06 -2.81
CA VAL A 31 7.37 8.33 -3.01
C VAL A 31 6.22 9.19 -2.52
N THR A 32 5.24 9.38 -3.40
CA THR A 32 4.06 10.23 -3.16
C THR A 32 2.75 9.49 -3.42
N LYS A 33 2.82 8.30 -4.01
CA LYS A 33 1.68 7.48 -4.40
C LYS A 33 2.08 6.01 -4.40
N LEU A 34 1.08 5.13 -4.43
CA LEU A 34 1.28 3.72 -4.75
C LEU A 34 1.79 3.60 -6.19
N MET A 35 2.83 2.78 -6.38
CA MET A 35 3.42 2.56 -7.71
C MET A 35 2.52 1.67 -8.54
N ASN A 36 2.32 2.03 -9.81
CA ASN A 36 1.63 1.16 -10.78
C ASN A 36 2.54 0.00 -11.21
N LYS A 37 2.03 -0.90 -12.06
CA LYS A 37 2.78 -2.10 -12.48
C LYS A 37 4.11 -1.74 -13.14
N GLN A 38 4.11 -0.74 -14.03
CA GLN A 38 5.29 -0.33 -14.76
C GLN A 38 6.35 0.28 -13.82
N GLU A 39 5.95 1.24 -12.98
CA GLU A 39 6.83 1.86 -11.98
C GLU A 39 7.41 0.79 -11.03
N ALA A 40 6.58 -0.18 -10.62
CA ALA A 40 7.01 -1.23 -9.72
C ALA A 40 8.07 -2.16 -10.34
N LEU A 41 7.90 -2.53 -11.61
CA LEU A 41 8.88 -3.33 -12.35
C LEU A 41 10.20 -2.55 -12.49
N GLU A 42 10.13 -1.30 -12.94
CA GLU A 42 11.31 -0.45 -13.12
C GLU A 42 12.10 -0.28 -11.81
N VAL A 43 11.42 0.02 -10.71
CA VAL A 43 12.07 0.18 -9.39
C VAL A 43 12.68 -1.14 -8.91
N ASN A 44 11.98 -2.26 -9.10
CA ASN A 44 12.49 -3.56 -8.66
C ASN A 44 13.74 -3.99 -9.44
N GLU A 45 13.86 -3.63 -10.72
CA GLU A 45 15.02 -3.92 -11.56
C GLU A 45 16.17 -2.93 -11.33
N THR A 46 15.89 -1.63 -11.39
CA THR A 46 16.91 -0.58 -11.38
C THR A 46 17.37 -0.19 -9.97
N LYS A 47 16.54 -0.48 -8.96
CA LYS A 47 16.73 0.00 -7.58
C LYS A 47 16.78 1.52 -7.48
N VAL A 48 16.12 2.22 -8.41
CA VAL A 48 16.07 3.68 -8.49
C VAL A 48 14.62 4.11 -8.67
N TYR A 49 14.23 5.17 -7.96
CA TYR A 49 12.94 5.83 -8.16
C TYR A 49 13.14 7.34 -8.16
N LYS A 50 12.70 8.03 -9.22
CA LYS A 50 12.87 9.49 -9.39
C LYS A 50 14.32 9.97 -9.17
N GLY A 51 15.28 9.21 -9.68
CA GLY A 51 16.71 9.58 -9.64
C GLY A 51 17.43 9.34 -8.31
N VAL A 52 16.77 8.74 -7.32
CA VAL A 52 17.42 8.34 -6.06
C VAL A 52 17.35 6.83 -5.84
N PRO A 53 18.34 6.23 -5.15
CA PRO A 53 18.28 4.82 -4.77
C PRO A 53 17.00 4.51 -3.98
N TYR A 54 16.24 3.53 -4.47
CA TYR A 54 15.03 3.05 -3.83
C TYR A 54 14.92 1.52 -4.01
N PRO A 55 15.07 0.73 -2.94
CA PRO A 55 15.40 -0.69 -3.06
C PRO A 55 14.25 -1.59 -3.56
N PHE A 56 13.00 -1.14 -3.40
CA PHE A 56 11.83 -1.93 -3.77
C PHE A 56 10.61 -1.05 -4.02
N ALA A 57 9.66 -1.54 -4.81
CA ALA A 57 8.44 -0.82 -5.13
C ALA A 57 7.51 -0.63 -3.93
N PHE A 58 6.97 0.60 -3.78
CA PHE A 58 5.95 0.93 -2.79
C PHE A 58 4.56 0.53 -3.30
N LEU A 59 4.03 -0.58 -2.75
CA LEU A 59 2.81 -1.24 -3.21
C LEU A 59 1.85 -1.50 -2.05
N LEU A 60 0.56 -1.57 -2.37
CA LEU A 60 -0.49 -2.05 -1.47
C LEU A 60 -1.05 -3.37 -2.03
N SER A 61 -0.68 -4.47 -1.39
CA SER A 61 -1.07 -5.83 -1.80
C SER A 61 -1.56 -6.62 -0.58
N PRO A 62 -2.75 -6.30 -0.03
CA PRO A 62 -3.21 -6.91 1.20
C PRO A 62 -3.64 -8.37 0.95
N ASN A 63 -3.18 -9.29 1.81
CA ASN A 63 -3.58 -10.69 1.74
C ASN A 63 -5.05 -10.90 2.16
N GLY A 64 -5.56 -12.11 1.93
CA GLY A 64 -6.87 -12.57 2.37
C GLY A 64 -7.79 -12.85 1.18
N LYS A 65 -8.59 -13.92 1.30
CA LYS A 65 -9.49 -14.38 0.24
C LYS A 65 -10.43 -13.26 -0.26
N ARG A 66 -11.05 -12.53 0.68
CA ARG A 66 -11.94 -11.40 0.34
C ARG A 66 -11.21 -10.27 -0.37
N ASN A 67 -10.01 -9.91 0.08
CA ASN A 67 -9.21 -8.89 -0.58
C ASN A 67 -8.85 -9.32 -1.99
N GLN A 68 -8.42 -10.57 -2.17
CA GLN A 68 -8.13 -11.10 -3.50
C GLN A 68 -9.36 -11.06 -4.43
N GLU A 69 -10.53 -11.49 -3.97
CA GLU A 69 -11.78 -11.45 -4.76
C GLU A 69 -12.17 -10.01 -5.15
N ILE A 70 -12.02 -9.06 -4.22
CA ILE A 70 -12.25 -7.64 -4.48
C ILE A 70 -11.23 -7.13 -5.50
N LEU A 71 -9.94 -7.42 -5.35
CA LEU A 71 -8.91 -6.94 -6.25
C LEU A 71 -9.04 -7.53 -7.66
N GLN A 72 -9.43 -8.81 -7.79
CA GLN A 72 -9.66 -9.47 -9.09
C GLN A 72 -10.85 -8.88 -9.86
N SER A 73 -11.84 -8.34 -9.16
CA SER A 73 -13.06 -7.78 -9.75
C SER A 73 -13.10 -6.25 -9.72
N ALA A 74 -12.03 -5.61 -9.26
CA ALA A 74 -11.94 -4.16 -9.17
C ALA A 74 -11.86 -3.55 -10.58
N LYS A 75 -12.50 -2.41 -10.77
CA LYS A 75 -12.47 -1.67 -12.04
C LYS A 75 -11.78 -0.33 -11.86
N GLN A 76 -11.11 0.16 -12.90
CA GLN A 76 -10.56 1.52 -12.90
C GLN A 76 -11.66 2.54 -12.60
N GLY A 77 -11.35 3.51 -11.74
CA GLY A 77 -12.27 4.53 -11.23
C GLY A 77 -13.19 4.06 -10.09
N GLU A 78 -13.15 2.80 -9.71
CA GLU A 78 -13.91 2.28 -8.58
C GLU A 78 -13.30 2.73 -7.24
N VAL A 79 -14.15 3.13 -6.30
CA VAL A 79 -13.72 3.52 -4.95
C VAL A 79 -13.88 2.33 -4.01
N LEU A 80 -12.80 1.96 -3.32
CA LEU A 80 -12.76 0.91 -2.32
C LEU A 80 -12.49 1.51 -0.94
N ASP A 81 -13.27 1.12 0.06
CA ASP A 81 -13.04 1.52 1.45
C ASP A 81 -11.83 0.77 2.01
N LEU A 82 -10.90 1.46 2.65
CA LEU A 82 -9.81 0.87 3.41
C LEU A 82 -10.28 0.62 4.84
N VAL A 83 -10.16 -0.61 5.31
CA VAL A 83 -10.66 -1.04 6.62
C VAL A 83 -9.53 -1.64 7.46
N THR A 84 -9.40 -1.17 8.70
CA THR A 84 -8.46 -1.72 9.70
C THR A 84 -9.23 -1.92 11.00
N GLU A 85 -9.11 -3.10 11.61
CA GLU A 85 -9.78 -3.44 12.88
C GLU A 85 -11.29 -3.14 12.89
N GLY A 86 -11.96 -3.35 11.74
CA GLY A 86 -13.40 -3.12 11.58
C GLY A 86 -13.81 -1.66 11.34
N ASN A 87 -12.86 -0.71 11.35
CA ASN A 87 -13.13 0.70 11.10
C ASN A 87 -12.73 1.09 9.68
N ILE A 88 -13.56 1.92 9.01
CA ILE A 88 -13.17 2.54 7.75
C ILE A 88 -12.14 3.63 8.06
N VAL A 89 -10.89 3.38 7.65
CA VAL A 89 -9.74 4.26 7.89
C VAL A 89 -9.39 5.10 6.67
N GLY A 90 -10.00 4.85 5.52
CA GLY A 90 -9.69 5.59 4.31
C GLY A 90 -10.42 5.06 3.09
N GLU A 91 -10.01 5.54 1.93
CA GLU A 91 -10.50 5.12 0.62
C GLU A 91 -9.35 5.09 -0.39
N ILE A 92 -9.48 4.23 -1.40
CA ILE A 92 -8.62 4.23 -2.59
C ILE A 92 -9.50 4.21 -3.84
N THR A 93 -9.22 5.11 -4.77
CA THR A 93 -9.81 5.11 -6.12
C THR A 93 -8.88 4.31 -7.02
N VAL A 94 -9.34 3.15 -7.47
CA VAL A 94 -8.55 2.18 -8.23
C VAL A 94 -8.14 2.79 -9.57
N ASP A 95 -6.84 2.73 -9.87
CA ASP A 95 -6.31 3.00 -11.20
C ASP A 95 -6.00 1.68 -11.91
N GLU A 96 -5.15 0.85 -11.30
CA GLU A 96 -4.75 -0.46 -11.81
C GLU A 96 -4.72 -1.49 -10.67
N THR A 97 -5.03 -2.74 -10.99
CA THR A 97 -4.70 -3.92 -10.16
C THR A 97 -3.85 -4.89 -10.96
N PHE A 98 -2.80 -5.43 -10.36
CA PHE A 98 -1.87 -6.33 -11.04
C PHE A 98 -1.31 -7.40 -10.11
N GLU A 99 -0.96 -8.55 -10.68
CA GLU A 99 -0.34 -9.65 -9.92
C GLU A 99 1.10 -9.33 -9.53
N ILE A 100 1.51 -9.81 -8.37
CA ILE A 100 2.87 -9.70 -7.85
C ILE A 100 3.43 -11.07 -7.48
N ASP A 101 4.72 -11.25 -7.74
CA ASP A 101 5.46 -12.40 -7.24
C ASP A 101 5.89 -12.15 -5.78
N ILE A 102 5.29 -12.91 -4.86
CA ILE A 102 5.56 -12.79 -3.42
C ILE A 102 7.01 -13.16 -3.10
N GLN A 103 7.59 -14.17 -3.75
CA GLN A 103 8.96 -14.60 -3.50
C GLN A 103 9.93 -13.51 -3.96
N GLN A 104 9.76 -13.00 -5.17
CA GLN A 104 10.58 -11.90 -5.67
C GLN A 104 10.45 -10.66 -4.78
N ARG A 105 9.24 -10.35 -4.30
CA ARG A 105 9.02 -9.21 -3.40
C ARG A 105 9.74 -9.39 -2.07
N LEU A 106 9.72 -10.57 -1.47
CA LEU A 106 10.46 -10.86 -0.23
C LEU A 106 11.96 -10.71 -0.43
N VAL A 107 12.51 -11.21 -1.55
CA VAL A 107 13.92 -11.00 -1.91
C VAL A 107 14.25 -9.52 -2.08
N CYS A 108 13.37 -8.74 -2.72
CA CYS A 108 13.58 -7.29 -2.83
C CYS A 108 13.58 -6.56 -1.48
N ILE A 109 12.79 -7.00 -0.50
CA ILE A 109 12.68 -6.33 0.81
C ILE A 109 13.78 -6.79 1.78
N PHE A 110 14.04 -8.10 1.85
CA PHE A 110 14.91 -8.71 2.87
C PHE A 110 16.20 -9.32 2.31
N GLY A 111 16.39 -9.33 0.99
CA GLY A 111 17.50 -10.05 0.33
C GLY A 111 17.31 -11.57 0.29
N THR A 112 16.23 -12.10 0.87
CA THR A 112 15.92 -13.54 0.92
C THR A 112 14.41 -13.75 0.99
N ALA A 113 13.96 -14.94 0.59
CA ALA A 113 12.59 -15.42 0.82
C ALA A 113 12.54 -16.61 1.79
N ASP A 114 13.64 -16.88 2.50
CA ASP A 114 13.70 -17.95 3.51
C ASP A 114 12.75 -17.67 4.69
N PRO A 115 11.75 -18.54 4.96
CA PRO A 115 10.85 -18.40 6.09
C PRO A 115 11.52 -18.44 7.47
N SER A 116 12.78 -18.87 7.56
CA SER A 116 13.56 -18.82 8.80
C SER A 116 13.96 -17.38 9.19
N HIS A 117 14.05 -16.47 8.20
CA HIS A 117 14.36 -15.06 8.44
C HIS A 117 13.18 -14.35 9.14
N PRO A 118 13.39 -13.69 10.30
CA PRO A 118 12.29 -13.09 11.07
C PRO A 118 11.39 -12.15 10.26
N GLY A 119 12.00 -11.25 9.47
CA GLY A 119 11.24 -10.32 8.62
C GLY A 119 10.41 -11.01 7.54
N VAL A 120 10.91 -12.11 6.98
CA VAL A 120 10.17 -12.90 5.97
C VAL A 120 9.01 -13.62 6.65
N LYS A 121 9.27 -14.27 7.78
CA LYS A 121 8.27 -14.97 8.58
C LYS A 121 7.09 -14.07 8.95
N ASP A 122 7.34 -12.84 9.33
CA ASP A 122 6.30 -11.90 9.78
C ASP A 122 5.59 -11.21 8.60
N THR A 123 6.26 -11.03 7.47
CA THR A 123 5.72 -10.29 6.32
C THR A 123 4.99 -11.19 5.32
N MET A 124 5.51 -12.40 5.07
CA MET A 124 4.96 -13.33 4.07
C MET A 124 3.45 -13.62 4.27
N PRO A 125 2.93 -13.84 5.50
CA PRO A 125 1.49 -14.08 5.70
C PRO A 125 0.60 -12.88 5.37
N ARG A 126 1.16 -11.68 5.26
CA ARG A 126 0.43 -10.41 5.07
C ARG A 126 0.42 -9.96 3.61
N LEU A 127 1.32 -10.51 2.78
CA LEU A 127 1.43 -10.22 1.35
C LEU A 127 0.39 -10.99 0.53
N GLY A 128 -0.50 -10.26 -0.13
CA GLY A 128 -1.43 -10.77 -1.12
C GLY A 128 -0.77 -10.90 -2.50
N LYS A 129 -1.39 -11.70 -3.39
CA LYS A 129 -0.89 -11.91 -4.76
C LYS A 129 -1.20 -10.79 -5.73
N ILE A 130 -2.10 -9.87 -5.37
CA ILE A 130 -2.55 -8.78 -6.23
C ILE A 130 -2.29 -7.47 -5.50
N ALA A 131 -1.64 -6.55 -6.20
CA ALA A 131 -1.46 -5.17 -5.79
C ALA A 131 -2.53 -4.28 -6.42
N VAL A 132 -2.84 -3.16 -5.75
CA VAL A 132 -3.65 -2.07 -6.29
C VAL A 132 -2.86 -0.77 -6.22
N CYS A 133 -2.94 0.03 -7.28
CA CYS A 133 -2.50 1.42 -7.27
C CYS A 133 -3.68 2.35 -7.59
N GLY A 134 -3.52 3.60 -7.23
CA GLY A 134 -4.54 4.64 -7.38
C GLY A 134 -4.41 5.71 -6.32
N ASP A 135 -5.22 6.76 -6.47
CA ASP A 135 -5.28 7.84 -5.49
C ASP A 135 -5.95 7.34 -4.22
N TYR A 136 -5.32 7.56 -3.08
CA TYR A 136 -5.85 7.14 -1.79
C TYR A 136 -5.85 8.28 -0.79
N ARG A 137 -6.70 8.15 0.22
CA ARG A 137 -6.70 8.98 1.43
C ARG A 137 -6.90 8.11 2.65
N VAL A 138 -6.06 8.31 3.67
CA VAL A 138 -6.17 7.62 4.96
C VAL A 138 -6.26 8.62 6.12
N LYS A 139 -6.98 8.21 7.15
CA LYS A 139 -7.15 8.92 8.41
C LYS A 139 -6.21 8.31 9.44
N TYR A 140 -5.13 9.01 9.74
CA TYR A 140 -4.19 8.66 10.81
C TYR A 140 -3.86 9.91 11.64
N PRO A 141 -4.66 10.23 12.68
CA PRO A 141 -4.57 11.49 13.40
C PRO A 141 -3.20 11.74 14.04
N LEU A 142 -2.52 10.70 14.51
CA LEU A 142 -1.22 10.83 15.18
C LEU A 142 -0.15 11.45 14.27
N ILE A 143 -0.01 10.97 13.03
CA ILE A 143 0.98 11.48 12.07
C ILE A 143 0.57 12.89 11.61
N SER A 144 -0.66 13.04 11.10
CA SER A 144 -1.14 14.32 10.55
C SER A 144 -1.13 15.46 11.58
N SER A 145 -1.51 15.20 12.84
CA SER A 145 -1.45 16.22 13.90
C SER A 145 -0.01 16.57 14.30
N SER A 146 0.90 15.59 14.32
CA SER A 146 2.31 15.83 14.62
C SER A 146 2.98 16.67 13.54
N VAL A 147 2.74 16.36 12.27
CA VAL A 147 3.25 17.14 11.13
C VAL A 147 2.73 18.58 11.18
N LYS A 148 1.44 18.78 11.45
CA LYS A 148 0.86 20.14 11.61
C LYS A 148 1.49 20.92 12.75
N LYS A 149 1.69 20.28 13.92
CA LYS A 149 2.33 20.92 15.08
C LYS A 149 3.75 21.38 14.73
N VAL A 150 4.55 20.52 14.11
CA VAL A 150 5.93 20.86 13.71
C VAL A 150 5.95 21.99 12.68
N LYS A 151 5.08 21.95 11.66
CA LYS A 151 4.97 23.03 10.67
C LYS A 151 4.61 24.36 11.31
N ASN A 152 3.69 24.39 12.27
CA ASN A 152 3.30 25.59 12.99
C ASN A 152 4.39 26.13 13.94
N LEU A 153 5.34 25.30 14.37
CA LEU A 153 6.48 25.73 15.20
C LEU A 153 7.60 26.36 14.37
N ILE A 154 7.67 26.03 13.07
CA ILE A 154 8.75 26.46 12.17
C ILE A 154 8.28 27.60 11.24
N ALA A 155 6.96 27.79 11.08
CA ALA A 155 6.35 28.90 10.34
C ALA A 155 6.31 30.18 11.18
#